data_AF-A0A1S3DT05-F1
#
_entry.id   AF-A0A1S3DT05-F1
#
_cell.length_a   1.000
_cell.length_b   1.000
_cell.length_c   1.000
_cell.angle_alpha   90.00
_cell.angle_beta   90.00
_cell.angle_gamma   90.00
#
_symmetry.space_group_name_H-M   'P 1'
#
loop_
_entity.id
_entity.type
_entity.pdbx_description
1 polymer ?
#
loop_
_entity_poly.entity_id
_entity_poly.type
_entity_poly.pdbx_seq_one_letter_code
_entity_poly.pdbx_strand_id
1 'polypeptide(L)' 'MSRSEYLIVDTSAFIKNAQLQDIGDNVITIPEVVNEVTSKRQIRRLVVLPYDLQIKEADPDSISF' A
#
# COMPACT_ATOMS: atom_id res chain seq x y z
N MET A 1 10.65 -4.88 17.47
CA MET A 1 10.14 -3.61 16.89
C MET A 1 8.65 -3.57 17.14
N SER A 2 8.10 -2.43 17.55
CA SER A 2 6.64 -2.25 17.66
C SER A 2 6.05 -2.18 16.25
N ARG A 3 4.98 -2.94 16.00
CA ARG A 3 4.17 -2.82 14.78
C ARG A 3 3.35 -1.54 14.84
N SER A 4 3.21 -0.87 13.70
CA SER A 4 2.34 0.31 13.59
C SER A 4 0.89 -0.15 13.42
N GLU A 5 -0.03 0.46 14.17
CA GLU A 5 -1.46 0.19 14.00
C GLU A 5 -1.93 0.53 12.57
N TYR A 6 -1.47 1.67 12.04
CA TYR A 6 -1.74 2.13 10.67
C TYR A 6 -0.43 2.26 9.88
N LEU A 7 -0.39 1.66 8.70
CA LEU A 7 0.75 1.69 7.79
C LEU A 7 0.30 2.25 6.43
N ILE A 8 0.74 3.47 6.12
CA ILE A 8 0.54 4.09 4.81
C ILE A 8 1.66 3.63 3.88
N VAL A 9 1.30 3.21 2.67
CA VAL A 9 2.20 2.51 1.75
C VAL A 9 2.34 3.28 0.45
N ASP A 10 3.58 3.36 -0.02
CA ASP A 10 3.96 3.94 -1.31
C ASP A 10 4.29 2.85 -2.36
N THR A 11 4.31 3.21 -3.64
CA THR A 11 4.54 2.31 -4.79
C THR A 11 5.81 1.47 -4.62
N SER A 12 6.84 2.06 -4.02
CA SER A 12 8.12 1.41 -3.76
C SER A 12 8.01 0.14 -2.90
N ALA A 13 7.04 0.05 -2.00
CA ALA A 13 6.82 -1.14 -1.18
C ALA A 13 6.35 -2.34 -2.01
N PHE A 14 5.46 -2.11 -2.98
CA PHE A 14 4.98 -3.14 -3.91
C PHE A 14 6.07 -3.57 -4.88
N ILE A 15 6.86 -2.62 -5.39
CA ILE A 15 8.00 -2.89 -6.27
C ILE A 15 9.02 -3.80 -5.57
N LYS A 16 9.30 -3.54 -4.28
CA LYS A 16 10.24 -4.31 -3.46
C LYS A 16 9.68 -5.61 -2.89
N ASN A 17 8.39 -5.89 -3.07
CA ASN A 17 7.72 -7.07 -2.52
C ASN A 17 7.91 -7.18 -0.99
N ALA A 18 7.77 -6.06 -0.29
CA ALA A 18 7.88 -5.99 1.16
C ALA A 18 6.76 -6.80 1.84
N GLN A 19 7.06 -7.47 2.95
CA GLN A 19 6.07 -8.16 3.78
C GLN A 19 5.46 -7.15 4.76
N LEU A 20 4.46 -6.40 4.30
CA LEU A 20 3.89 -5.28 5.06
C LEU A 20 3.13 -5.71 6.32
N GLN A 21 2.64 -6.95 6.34
CA GLN A 21 1.97 -7.56 7.50
C GLN A 21 2.91 -7.75 8.71
N ASP A 22 4.23 -7.72 8.49
CA ASP A 22 5.22 -7.81 9.56
C ASP A 22 5.51 -6.43 10.18
N ILE A 23 5.06 -5.35 9.52
CA ILE A 23 5.36 -3.95 9.85
C ILE A 23 4.14 -3.25 10.46
N GLY A 24 2.93 -3.55 10.00
CA GLY A 24 1.71 -2.96 10.54
C GLY A 24 0.44 -3.77 10.29
N ASP A 25 -0.62 -3.40 11.02
CA ASP A 25 -1.88 -4.14 11.03
C ASP A 25 -2.84 -3.64 9.96
N ASN A 26 -3.04 -2.32 9.88
CA ASN A 26 -3.89 -1.69 8.87
C ASN A 26 -3.04 -1.12 7.73
N VAL A 27 -2.88 -1.91 6.67
CA VAL A 27 -2.12 -1.51 5.47
C VAL A 27 -3.03 -0.69 4.55
N ILE A 28 -2.68 0.57 4.28
CA ILE A 28 -3.50 1.53 3.55
C ILE A 28 -2.71 2.16 2.40
N THR A 29 -3.36 2.34 1.25
CA THR A 29 -2.83 3.06 0.09
C THR A 29 -3.93 3.85 -0.61
N ILE A 30 -3.54 4.77 -1.49
CA ILE A 30 -4.45 5.45 -2.42
C ILE A 30 -4.49 4.74 -3.79
N PRO A 31 -5.56 4.91 -4.60
CA PRO A 31 -5.68 4.30 -5.91
C PRO A 31 -4.53 4.65 -6.87
N GLU A 32 -4.04 5.90 -6.84
CA GLU A 32 -2.98 6.41 -7.72
C GLU A 32 -1.70 5.58 -7.57
N VAL A 33 -1.31 5.28 -6.33
CA VAL A 33 -0.13 4.46 -6.00
C VAL A 33 -0.25 3.05 -6.60
N VAL A 34 -1.43 2.45 -6.59
CA VAL A 34 -1.65 1.13 -7.19
C VAL A 34 -1.58 1.22 -8.72
N ASN A 35 -2.12 2.28 -9.30
CA ASN A 35 -2.14 2.51 -10.75
C ASN A 35 -0.74 2.76 -11.35
N GLU A 36 0.23 3.21 -10.53
CA GLU A 36 1.64 3.31 -10.94
C GLU A 36 2.28 1.93 -11.19
N VAL A 37 1.73 0.86 -10.59
CA VAL A 37 2.25 -0.50 -10.73
C VAL A 37 1.79 -1.11 -12.07
N THR A 38 2.55 -0.84 -13.13
CA THR A 38 2.21 -1.28 -14.50
C THR A 38 2.84 -2.62 -14.92
N SER A 39 3.84 -3.10 -14.19
CA SER A 39 4.52 -4.35 -14.53
C SER A 39 3.64 -5.57 -14.28
N LYS A 40 3.43 -6.41 -15.30
CA LYS A 40 2.67 -7.67 -15.19
C LYS A 40 3.12 -8.55 -14.01
N ARG A 41 4.43 -8.57 -13.71
CA ARG A 41 4.98 -9.35 -12.60
C ARG A 41 4.54 -8.80 -11.24
N GLN A 42 4.50 -7.48 -11.09
CA GLN A 42 4.12 -6.82 -9.84
C GLN A 42 2.60 -6.86 -9.65
N ILE A 43 1.82 -6.62 -10.69
CA ILE A 43 0.35 -6.75 -10.68
C ILE A 43 -0.07 -8.16 -10.21
N ARG A 44 0.56 -9.21 -10.75
CA ARG A 44 0.29 -10.59 -10.32
C ARG A 44 0.53 -10.85 -8.84
N ARG A 45 1.40 -10.08 -8.19
CA ARG A 45 1.64 -10.17 -6.74
C ARG A 45 0.62 -9.36 -5.95
N LEU A 46 0.26 -8.19 -6.46
CA LEU A 46 -0.72 -7.29 -5.84
C LEU A 46 -2.13 -7.89 -5.77
N VAL A 47 -2.49 -8.77 -6.72
CA VAL A 47 -3.81 -9.46 -6.72
C VAL A 47 -3.88 -10.69 -5.81
N VAL A 48 -2.78 -11.10 -5.16
CA VAL A 48 -2.71 -12.29 -4.28
C VAL A 48 -1.97 -11.98 -2.98
N LEU A 49 -2.19 -10.79 -2.42
CA LEU A 49 -1.55 -10.40 -1.17
C LEU A 49 -1.97 -11.32 -0.01
N PRO A 50 -1.04 -11.71 0.88
CA PRO A 50 -1.34 -12.52 2.05
C PRO A 50 -1.92 -11.71 3.23
N TYR A 51 -2.36 -10.48 2.96
CA TYR A 51 -2.92 -9.53 3.92
C TYR A 51 -3.90 -8.60 3.22
N ASP A 52 -4.77 -7.97 4.01
CA ASP A 52 -5.73 -6.99 3.50
C ASP A 52 -5.05 -5.67 3.17
N LEU A 53 -5.22 -5.19 1.94
CA LEU A 53 -4.80 -3.86 1.50
C LEU A 53 -6.04 -2.97 1.40
N GLN A 54 -6.11 -1.94 2.25
CA GLN A 54 -7.20 -0.96 2.21
C GLN A 54 -6.87 0.13 1.21
N ILE A 55 -7.67 0.24 0.14
CA ILE A 55 -7.58 1.34 -0.81
C ILE A 55 -8.55 2.44 -0.35
N LYS A 56 -8.04 3.64 -0.09
CA LYS A 56 -8.82 4.80 0.39
C LYS A 56 -8.48 6.04 -0.42
N GLU A 57 -9.44 6.92 -0.60
CA GLU A 57 -9.21 8.26 -1.14
C GLU A 57 -8.55 9.14 -0.07
N ALA A 58 -7.66 10.04 -0.50
CA ALA A 58 -7.15 11.08 0.37
C ALA A 58 -8.25 12.13 0.62
N ASP A 59 -8.33 12.63 1.86
CA ASP A 59 -9.25 13.72 2.19
C ASP A 59 -8.76 15.02 1.52
N PRO A 60 -9.55 15.65 0.61
CA PRO A 60 -9.15 16.87 -0.07
C PRO A 60 -8.81 18.02 0.89
N ASP A 61 -9.51 18.10 2.03
CA ASP A 61 -9.28 19.16 3.03
C ASP A 61 -7.95 18.99 3.77
N SER A 62 -7.35 17.80 3.70
CA SER A 62 -6.04 17.49 4.27
C SER A 62 -4.87 17.82 3.33
N ILE A 63 -5.14 18.21 2.08
CA ILE A 63 -4.11 18.52 1.08
C ILE A 63 -3.88 20.04 1.07
N SER A 64 -2.74 20.49 1.61
CA SER A 64 -2.28 21.88 1.53
C SER A 64 -1.02 21.97 0.68
N PHE A 65 -0.96 22.95 -0.23
CA PHE A 65 0.16 23.20 -1.15
C PHE A 65 1.01 24.41 -0.73
#